data_AF-A0A2K8YXS9-F1
#
_entry.id   AF-A0A2K8YXS9-F1
#
_cell.length_a   1.000
_cell.length_b   1.000
_cell.length_c   1.000
_cell.angle_alpha   90.00
_cell.angle_beta   90.00
_cell.angle_gamma   90.00
#
_symmetry.space_group_name_H-M   'P 1'
#
loop_
_entity.id
_entity.type
_entity.pdbx_description
1 polymer ?
#
loop_
_entity_poly.entity_id
_entity_poly.type
_entity_poly.pdbx_seq_one_letter_code
_entity_poly.pdbx_strand_id
1 'polypeptide(L)'
;MLNRLLRYGRNFYVATGLVLLGWMTFFDANDLTTQIRNWWKLRELDGEASYYQAKIKAVQTERREVLGNDRLREKFAREKYLMKKPGEDVFVIVDEQNEPLEK
;
A
#
# COMPACT_ATOMS: atom_id res chain seq x y z
N MET A 1 23.68 21.52 39.42
CA MET A 1 22.45 21.74 38.61
C MET A 1 21.22 21.04 39.19
N LEU A 2 21.38 19.85 39.79
CA LEU A 2 20.30 19.07 40.41
C LEU A 2 19.52 19.83 41.52
N ASN A 3 20.20 20.63 42.35
CA ASN A 3 19.55 21.42 43.41
C ASN A 3 18.62 22.54 42.90
N ARG A 4 18.78 23.02 41.65
CA ARG A 4 17.84 24.00 41.07
C ARG A 4 16.56 23.31 40.60
N LEU A 5 16.69 22.13 39.99
CA LEU A 5 15.56 21.26 39.61
C LEU A 5 14.73 20.87 40.84
N LEU A 6 15.39 20.47 41.94
CA LEU A 6 14.70 20.13 43.20
C LEU A 6 13.93 21.31 43.80
N ARG A 7 14.39 22.55 43.57
CA ARG A 7 13.74 23.78 44.07
C ARG A 7 12.47 24.13 43.27
N TYR A 8 12.43 23.84 41.97
CA TYR A 8 11.21 23.97 41.15
C TYR A 8 10.20 22.85 41.46
N GLY A 9 10.66 21.64 41.79
CA GLY A 9 9.80 20.54 42.22
C GLY A 9 9.16 20.70 43.60
N ARG A 10 9.54 21.72 44.39
CA ARG A 10 8.92 22.02 45.71
C ARG A 10 7.63 22.82 45.59
N ASN A 11 7.31 23.35 44.41
CA ASN A 11 6.03 24.01 44.16
C ASN A 11 4.98 22.94 43.88
N PHE A 12 3.96 22.86 44.73
CA PHE A 12 2.87 21.87 44.62
C PHE A 12 2.30 21.83 43.21
N TYR A 13 1.98 22.99 42.62
CA TYR A 13 1.41 23.06 41.27
C TYR A 13 2.32 22.46 40.17
N VAL A 14 3.64 22.63 40.29
CA VAL A 14 4.60 22.09 39.33
C VAL A 14 4.76 20.58 39.53
N ALA A 15 4.84 20.12 40.78
CA ALA A 15 4.93 18.70 41.10
C ALA A 15 3.67 17.94 40.64
N THR A 16 2.48 18.44 40.98
CA THR A 16 1.21 17.83 40.59
C THR A 16 1.01 17.88 39.07
N GLY A 17 1.42 18.98 38.42
CA GLY A 17 1.38 19.10 36.96
C GLY A 17 2.30 18.11 36.25
N LEU A 18 3.52 17.89 36.74
CA LEU A 18 4.44 16.90 36.18
C LEU A 18 3.95 15.46 36.40
N VAL A 19 3.37 15.17 37.57
CA VAL A 19 2.75 13.86 37.85
C VAL A 19 1.55 13.63 36.93
N LEU A 20 0.70 14.63 36.72
CA LEU A 20 -0.45 14.55 35.83
C LEU A 20 -0.03 14.40 34.36
N LEU A 21 1.00 15.13 33.92
CA LEU A 21 1.59 14.95 32.58
C LEU A 21 2.19 13.57 32.41
N GLY A 22 2.93 13.06 33.40
CA GLY A 22 3.42 11.68 33.40
C GLY A 22 2.28 10.68 33.32
N TRP A 23 1.21 10.89 34.08
CA TRP A 23 0.03 10.03 34.08
C TRP A 23 -0.66 10.00 32.72
N MET A 24 -0.92 11.16 32.11
CA MET A 24 -1.52 11.27 30.77
C MET A 24 -0.64 10.66 29.67
N THR A 25 0.68 10.57 29.89
CA THR A 25 1.61 10.03 28.90
C THR A 25 1.67 8.50 28.92
N PHE A 26 1.56 7.88 30.11
CA PHE A 26 1.84 6.44 30.31
C PHE A 26 0.65 5.59 30.76
N PHE A 27 -0.32 6.16 31.48
CA PHE A 27 -1.41 5.41 32.11
C PHE A 27 -2.79 5.71 31.53
N ASP A 28 -2.93 6.77 30.73
CA ASP A 28 -4.17 7.10 30.04
C ASP A 28 -4.29 6.33 28.72
N ALA A 29 -5.51 5.95 28.30
CA ALA A 29 -5.79 5.06 27.15
C ALA A 29 -5.37 5.62 25.77
N ASN A 30 -4.99 6.89 25.72
CA ASN A 30 -4.39 7.56 24.56
C ASN A 30 -2.90 7.83 24.78
N ASP A 31 -2.20 6.87 25.38
CA ASP A 31 -0.75 6.89 25.51
C ASP A 31 -0.07 7.13 24.15
N LEU A 32 1.01 7.92 24.16
CA LEU A 32 1.70 8.38 22.95
C LEU A 32 2.13 7.20 22.05
N THR A 33 2.46 6.07 22.66
CA THR A 33 2.85 4.84 21.95
C THR A 33 1.69 4.30 21.11
N THR A 34 0.47 4.31 21.64
CA THR A 34 -0.74 3.89 20.94
C THR A 34 -1.08 4.86 19.81
N GLN A 35 -0.94 6.17 20.03
CA GLN A 35 -1.15 7.19 18.99
C GLN A 35 -0.19 6.99 17.80
N ILE A 36 1.10 6.76 18.08
CA ILE A 36 2.10 6.47 17.06
C ILE A 36 1.72 5.19 16.32
N ARG A 37 1.50 4.08 17.01
CA ARG A 37 1.12 2.81 16.37
C ARG A 37 -0.09 2.96 15.44
N ASN A 38 -1.11 3.71 15.87
CA ASN A 38 -2.30 3.96 15.07
C ASN A 38 -1.98 4.81 13.83
N TRP A 39 -1.11 5.82 13.93
CA TRP A 39 -0.66 6.61 12.78
C TRP A 39 0.08 5.76 11.74
N TRP A 40 0.98 4.87 12.18
CA TRP A 40 1.66 3.94 11.28
C TRP A 40 0.67 2.98 10.63
N LYS A 41 -0.28 2.44 11.40
CA LYS A 41 -1.30 1.53 10.88
C LYS A 41 -2.23 2.21 9.87
N LEU A 42 -2.60 3.45 10.12
CA LEU A 42 -3.40 4.25 9.19
C LEU A 42 -2.67 4.42 7.86
N ARG A 43 -1.38 4.77 7.91
CA ARG A 43 -0.56 4.96 6.71
C ARG A 43 -0.36 3.68 5.91
N GLU A 44 -0.22 2.54 6.59
CA GLU A 44 -0.19 1.21 5.97
C GLU A 44 -1.50 0.91 5.25
N LEU A 45 -2.64 1.10 5.93
CA LEU A 45 -3.97 0.85 5.37
C LEU A 45 -4.29 1.76 4.17
N ASP A 46 -3.91 3.03 4.21
CA ASP A 46 -4.06 3.94 3.08
C ASP A 46 -3.20 3.48 1.88
N GLY A 47 -1.99 2.99 2.15
CA GLY A 47 -1.12 2.38 1.15
C GLY A 47 -1.78 1.16 0.50
N GLU A 48 -2.29 0.22 1.30
CA GLU A 48 -3.01 -0.95 0.82
C GLU A 48 -4.26 -0.57 0.02
N ALA A 49 -5.06 0.37 0.51
CA ALA A 49 -6.26 0.84 -0.17
C ALA A 49 -5.94 1.40 -1.56
N SER A 50 -4.92 2.26 -1.66
CA SER A 50 -4.47 2.82 -2.93
C SER A 50 -3.98 1.75 -3.91
N TYR A 51 -3.21 0.77 -3.41
CA TYR A 51 -2.71 -0.36 -4.19
C TYR A 51 -3.86 -1.20 -4.76
N TYR A 52 -4.81 -1.61 -3.92
CA TYR A 52 -5.94 -2.43 -4.36
C TYR A 52 -6.87 -1.66 -5.30
N GLN A 53 -7.08 -0.37 -5.07
CA GLN A 53 -7.89 0.45 -5.97
C GLN A 53 -7.26 0.56 -7.37
N ALA A 54 -5.93 0.67 -7.46
CA ALA A 54 -5.22 0.62 -8.73
C ALA A 54 -5.34 -0.75 -9.41
N LYS A 55 -5.20 -1.84 -8.63
CA LYS A 55 -5.31 -3.21 -9.14
C LYS A 55 -6.72 -3.53 -9.65
N ILE A 56 -7.75 -3.05 -8.96
CA ILE A 56 -9.14 -3.18 -9.39
C ILE A 56 -9.35 -2.47 -10.73
N LYS A 57 -8.82 -1.25 -10.88
CA LYS A 57 -8.90 -0.53 -12.17
C LYS A 57 -8.23 -1.32 -13.30
N ALA A 58 -7.02 -1.85 -13.06
CA ALA A 58 -6.31 -2.65 -14.04
C ALA A 58 -7.11 -3.91 -14.46
N VAL A 59 -7.62 -4.67 -13.49
CA VAL A 59 -8.42 -5.88 -13.74
C VAL A 59 -9.74 -5.54 -14.44
N GLN A 60 -10.38 -4.40 -14.11
CA GLN A 60 -11.57 -3.98 -14.82
C GLN A 60 -11.31 -3.64 -16.30
N THR A 61 -10.16 -3.05 -16.61
CA THR A 61 -9.74 -2.79 -18.00
C THR A 61 -9.51 -4.11 -18.74
N GLU A 62 -8.71 -5.02 -18.16
CA GLU A 62 -8.47 -6.35 -18.73
C GLU A 62 -9.78 -7.13 -18.93
N ARG A 63 -10.69 -7.09 -17.95
CA ARG A 63 -12.00 -7.73 -18.05
C ARG A 63 -12.83 -7.17 -19.22
N ARG A 64 -12.77 -5.86 -19.51
CA ARG A 64 -13.47 -5.28 -20.66
C ARG A 64 -12.87 -5.74 -21.97
N GLU A 65 -11.55 -5.90 -22.04
CA GLU A 65 -10.86 -6.43 -23.21
C GLU A 65 -11.22 -7.90 -23.45
N VAL A 66 -11.36 -8.70 -22.38
CA VAL A 66 -11.68 -10.14 -22.48
C VAL A 66 -13.17 -10.43 -22.66
N LEU A 67 -14.07 -9.66 -22.03
CA LEU A 67 -15.51 -9.97 -21.99
C LEU A 67 -16.37 -8.98 -22.79
N GLY A 68 -15.80 -7.90 -23.31
CA GLY A 68 -16.57 -6.81 -23.92
C GLY A 68 -17.14 -7.15 -25.30
N ASN A 69 -16.27 -7.36 -26.28
CA ASN A 69 -16.67 -7.56 -27.68
C ASN A 69 -15.84 -8.70 -28.31
N ASP A 70 -16.43 -9.52 -29.16
CA ASP A 70 -15.79 -10.62 -29.89
C ASP A 70 -14.45 -10.21 -30.52
N ARG A 71 -14.36 -9.00 -31.10
CA ARG A 71 -13.12 -8.46 -31.67
C ARG A 71 -12.03 -8.21 -30.62
N LEU A 72 -12.40 -7.72 -29.43
CA LEU A 72 -11.46 -7.51 -28.33
C LEU A 72 -11.01 -8.85 -27.72
N ARG A 73 -11.91 -9.83 -27.65
CA ARG A 73 -11.55 -11.19 -27.20
C ARG A 73 -10.55 -11.85 -28.14
N GLU A 74 -10.78 -11.76 -29.45
CA GLU A 74 -9.86 -12.31 -30.45
C GLU A 74 -8.50 -11.61 -30.37
N LYS A 75 -8.49 -10.27 -30.23
CA LYS A 75 -7.25 -9.51 -30.03
C LYS A 75 -6.49 -9.99 -28.79
N PHE A 76 -7.16 -10.09 -27.65
CA PHE A 76 -6.55 -10.56 -26.40
C PHE A 76 -6.01 -12.00 -26.51
N ALA A 77 -6.78 -12.91 -27.11
CA ALA A 77 -6.35 -14.29 -27.34
C ALA A 77 -5.11 -14.39 -28.26
N ARG A 78 -5.04 -13.54 -29.29
CA ARG A 78 -3.91 -13.47 -30.23
C ARG A 78 -2.67 -12.84 -29.59
N GLU A 79 -2.80 -11.73 -28.86
CA GLU A 79 -1.65 -11.03 -28.28
C GLU A 79 -1.12 -11.73 -27.02
N LYS A 80 -2.02 -12.21 -26.14
CA LYS A 80 -1.62 -12.79 -24.86
C LYS A 80 -1.26 -14.27 -24.95
N TYR A 81 -1.99 -15.02 -25.77
CA TYR A 81 -1.87 -16.48 -25.85
C TYR A 81 -1.44 -16.98 -27.23
N LEU A 82 -1.17 -16.08 -28.18
CA LEU A 82 -0.72 -16.42 -29.53
C LEU A 82 -1.66 -17.42 -30.24
N MET A 83 -2.96 -17.34 -29.93
CA MET A 83 -3.96 -18.23 -30.51
C MET A 83 -4.13 -17.99 -32.01
N LYS A 84 -4.29 -19.08 -32.77
CA LYS A 84 -4.44 -19.06 -34.24
C LYS A 84 -5.77 -19.65 -34.69
N LYS A 85 -6.28 -19.21 -35.85
CA LYS A 85 -7.44 -19.84 -36.50
C LYS A 85 -7.03 -21.11 -37.26
N PRO A 86 -7.96 -22.04 -37.52
CA PRO A 86 -7.68 -23.19 -38.39
C PRO A 86 -7.22 -22.72 -39.77
N GLY A 87 -6.06 -23.19 -40.22
CA GLY A 87 -5.44 -22.78 -41.50
C GLY A 87 -4.56 -21.53 -41.42
N GLU A 88 -4.32 -20.98 -40.23
CA GLU A 88 -3.40 -19.87 -40.00
C GLU A 88 -2.10 -20.37 -39.32
N ASP A 89 -0.96 -19.81 -39.74
CA ASP A 89 0.35 -20.05 -39.12
C ASP A 89 0.87 -18.77 -38.47
N VAL A 90 1.28 -18.89 -37.20
CA VAL A 90 1.76 -17.79 -36.37
C VAL A 90 3.26 -18.01 -36.13
N PHE A 91 4.06 -17.02 -36.49
CA PHE A 91 5.52 -17.04 -36.30
C PHE A 91 5.89 -16.10 -35.16
N VAL A 92 6.61 -16.60 -34.16
CA VAL A 92 7.18 -15.79 -33.07
C VAL A 92 8.65 -15.61 -33.35
N ILE A 93 9.10 -14.37 -33.52
CA ILE A 93 10.51 -14.07 -33.77
C ILE A 93 11.21 -13.93 -32.42
N VAL A 94 12.20 -14.77 -32.20
CA VAL A 94 12.99 -14.83 -30.96
C VAL A 94 14.46 -14.49 -31.24
N ASP A 95 15.15 -13.97 -30.23
CA ASP A 95 16.59 -13.73 -30.27
C ASP A 95 17.41 -15.03 -30.08
N GLU A 96 18.74 -14.90 -30.06
CA GLU A 96 19.66 -16.03 -29.84
C GLU A 96 19.51 -16.69 -28.45
N GLN A 97 18.86 -15.99 -27.51
CA GLN A 97 18.56 -16.45 -26.16
C GLN A 97 17.14 -17.00 -26.04
N ASN A 98 16.42 -17.12 -27.16
CA ASN A 98 15.06 -17.64 -27.25
C ASN A 98 14.01 -16.73 -26.59
N GLU A 99 14.30 -15.43 -26.44
CA GLU A 99 13.38 -14.42 -25.93
C GLU A 99 12.65 -13.70 -27.08
N PRO A 100 11.34 -13.40 -26.97
CA PRO A 100 10.60 -12.66 -27.99
C PRO A 100 11.19 -11.26 -28.21
N LEU A 101 11.44 -10.89 -29.47
CA LEU A 101 12.03 -9.59 -29.83
C LEU A 101 11.08 -8.40 -29.61
N GLU A 102 9.77 -8.64 -29.54
CA GLU A 102 8.76 -7.61 -29.22
C GLU A 102 8.18 -7.85 -27.82
N LYS A 103 8.20 -6.81 -26.98
CA LYS A 103 7.52 -6.70 -25.68
C LYS A 103 6.62 -5.48 -25.63
#